data_AF-D3ILH0-F1
#
_entry.id   AF-D3ILH0-F1
#
_cell.length_a   1.000
_cell.length_b   1.000
_cell.length_c   1.000
_cell.angle_alpha   90.00
_cell.angle_beta   90.00
_cell.angle_gamma   90.00
#
_symmetry.space_group_name_H-M   'P 1'
#
loop_
_entity.id
_entity.type
_entity.pdbx_description
1 polymer ?
#
loop_
_entity_poly.entity_id
_entity_poly.type
_entity_poly.pdbx_seq_one_letter_code
_entity_poly.pdbx_strand_id
1 'polypeptide(L)'
;MIRNLIILTIVLFSSLRGDAQTDSVYNYKGKSMIRYFDIEEFKRKSTTSSGYDCVEGDMRVSYLKRYDSKEKVIGYTEWREGISTPYGYYYEYDLRGRLIHSITSFQAFDIGKECYYDTLGRIIKTIDHDIPYKFTLDAFIEKMKNEYGYDVEDRKKVNLLERDEGKEDLHRPWYEVLCTNEPNGLYGERFLIDGTTGETLYIERDVYIDREGDGKYIEDMLAGRPVTIQEKYLYEQKKKKEEQDKKGTKKKGKSFWRKLFD
;
A
#
# COMPACT_ATOMS: atom_id res chain seq x y z
N MET A 1 59.60 47.88 -21.70
CA MET A 1 58.18 47.74 -22.12
C MET A 1 57.94 46.41 -22.85
N ILE A 2 58.14 45.26 -22.19
CA ILE A 2 57.86 43.92 -22.77
C ILE A 2 57.22 42.97 -21.72
N ARG A 3 56.92 43.44 -20.49
CA ARG A 3 56.32 42.60 -19.43
C ARG A 3 54.82 42.78 -19.22
N ASN A 4 54.21 43.85 -19.74
CA ASN A 4 52.77 44.10 -19.62
C ASN A 4 51.95 43.65 -20.85
N LEU A 5 52.58 43.05 -21.87
CA LEU A 5 51.89 42.61 -23.09
C LEU A 5 51.55 41.11 -23.12
N ILE A 6 51.97 40.33 -22.11
CA ILE A 6 51.75 38.88 -22.06
C ILE A 6 50.49 38.52 -21.23
N ILE A 7 50.01 39.45 -20.39
CA ILE A 7 48.84 39.21 -19.55
C ILE A 7 47.52 39.45 -20.33
N LEU A 8 47.53 40.27 -21.38
CA LEU A 8 46.32 40.54 -22.16
C LEU A 8 45.97 39.43 -23.18
N THR A 9 46.92 38.59 -23.59
CA THR A 9 46.68 37.50 -24.54
C THR A 9 46.17 36.21 -23.89
N ILE A 10 46.35 36.04 -22.58
CA ILE A 10 45.84 34.86 -21.85
C ILE A 10 44.37 35.08 -21.42
N VAL A 11 43.94 36.33 -21.22
CA VAL A 11 42.56 36.66 -20.78
C VAL A 11 41.57 36.74 -21.95
N LEU A 12 42.04 36.89 -23.20
CA LEU A 12 41.18 36.93 -24.40
C LEU A 12 40.92 35.56 -25.04
N PHE A 13 41.65 34.50 -24.65
CA PHE A 13 41.39 33.13 -25.12
C PHE A 13 40.43 32.34 -24.20
N SER A 14 40.21 32.80 -22.96
CA SER A 14 39.23 32.21 -22.04
C SER A 14 37.79 32.66 -22.29
N SER A 15 37.56 33.62 -23.18
CA SER A 15 36.23 34.09 -23.57
C SER A 15 35.72 33.55 -24.92
N LEU A 16 36.44 32.61 -25.55
CA LEU A 16 36.03 31.94 -26.80
C LEU A 16 35.75 30.43 -26.65
N ARG A 17 35.72 29.92 -25.41
CA ARG A 17 35.06 28.65 -25.07
C ARG A 17 33.97 28.92 -24.04
N GLY A 18 33.01 29.73 -24.47
CA GLY A 18 31.64 29.50 -24.05
C GLY A 18 31.23 28.16 -24.63
N ASP A 19 31.62 27.06 -23.98
CA ASP A 19 30.84 25.84 -24.04
C ASP A 19 29.53 26.20 -23.32
N ALA A 20 28.63 26.86 -24.06
CA ALA A 20 27.23 26.54 -23.94
C ALA A 20 27.18 25.04 -24.24
N GLN A 21 27.41 24.23 -23.20
CA GLN A 21 26.95 22.87 -23.20
C GLN A 21 25.46 23.03 -23.47
N THR A 22 25.09 22.83 -24.73
CA THR A 22 23.79 22.28 -25.06
C THR A 22 23.71 21.06 -24.15
N ASP A 23 23.06 21.22 -23.01
CA ASP A 23 22.58 20.15 -22.16
C ASP A 23 21.66 19.34 -23.07
N SER A 24 22.29 18.50 -23.88
CA SER A 24 21.61 17.51 -24.66
C SER A 24 21.08 16.57 -23.59
N VAL A 25 19.80 16.76 -23.33
CA VAL A 25 18.87 15.91 -22.55
C VAL A 25 19.13 14.40 -22.72
N TYR A 26 19.87 13.99 -23.75
CA TYR A 26 20.35 12.66 -24.04
C TYR A 26 21.45 12.11 -23.12
N ASN A 27 22.17 12.93 -22.34
CA ASN A 27 23.30 12.47 -21.51
C ASN A 27 22.97 12.18 -20.03
N TYR A 28 21.72 12.31 -19.60
CA TYR A 28 21.30 11.90 -18.25
C TYR A 28 20.88 10.42 -18.16
N LYS A 29 21.38 9.56 -19.05
CA LYS A 29 21.32 8.11 -18.83
C LYS A 29 22.20 7.74 -17.63
N GLY A 30 21.58 7.65 -16.45
CA GLY A 30 21.97 6.69 -15.42
C GLY A 30 22.93 7.12 -14.30
N LYS A 31 23.30 8.41 -14.13
CA LYS A 31 24.21 8.79 -13.02
C LYS A 31 23.55 9.28 -11.73
N SER A 32 22.25 9.62 -11.73
CA SER A 32 21.53 10.03 -10.52
C SER A 32 20.17 9.35 -10.32
N MET A 33 19.65 8.63 -11.32
CA MET A 33 18.34 8.00 -11.22
C MET A 33 18.46 6.59 -10.68
N ILE A 34 17.70 6.30 -9.63
CA ILE A 34 17.64 5.00 -8.95
C ILE A 34 17.17 3.88 -9.90
N ARG A 35 16.39 4.23 -10.94
CA ARG A 35 15.77 3.29 -11.89
C ARG A 35 15.46 3.98 -13.22
N TYR A 36 15.55 3.24 -14.32
CA TYR A 36 15.30 3.73 -15.67
C TYR A 36 14.69 2.62 -16.53
N PHE A 37 13.72 2.98 -17.37
CA PHE A 37 13.00 2.04 -18.23
C PHE A 37 13.69 1.88 -19.58
N ASP A 38 14.08 0.66 -19.94
CA ASP A 38 14.66 0.37 -21.25
C ASP A 38 13.58 0.28 -22.32
N ILE A 39 13.35 1.41 -22.99
CA ILE A 39 12.36 1.55 -24.07
C ILE A 39 12.70 0.66 -25.28
N GLU A 40 13.98 0.46 -25.59
CA GLU A 40 14.38 -0.32 -26.76
C GLU A 40 14.21 -1.82 -26.50
N GLU A 41 14.55 -2.27 -25.29
CA GLU A 41 14.23 -3.62 -24.85
C GLU A 41 12.72 -3.85 -24.83
N PHE A 42 11.95 -2.88 -24.31
CA PHE A 42 10.49 -2.95 -24.32
C PHE A 42 9.93 -3.11 -25.73
N LYS A 43 10.36 -2.30 -26.69
CA LYS A 43 9.93 -2.42 -28.09
C LYS A 43 10.26 -3.78 -28.70
N ARG A 44 11.43 -4.35 -28.36
CA ARG A 44 11.87 -5.66 -28.86
C ARG A 44 11.06 -6.81 -28.28
N LYS A 45 10.70 -6.73 -27.00
CA LYS A 45 10.00 -7.80 -26.27
C LYS A 45 8.48 -7.68 -26.33
N SER A 46 7.93 -6.48 -26.53
CA SER A 46 6.48 -6.23 -26.55
C SER A 46 5.83 -7.11 -27.62
N THR A 47 5.14 -8.16 -27.17
CA THR A 47 4.42 -9.10 -28.04
C THR A 47 3.05 -8.56 -28.45
N THR A 48 2.58 -7.50 -27.77
CA THR A 48 1.32 -6.82 -28.05
C THR A 48 1.55 -5.34 -28.35
N SER A 49 0.49 -4.64 -28.75
CA SER A 49 0.53 -3.18 -28.92
C SER A 49 0.64 -2.42 -27.59
N SER A 50 0.34 -3.07 -26.46
CA SER A 50 0.21 -2.45 -25.13
C SER A 50 1.35 -2.81 -24.17
N GLY A 51 1.98 -3.97 -24.28
CA GLY A 51 3.07 -4.39 -23.40
C GLY A 51 3.43 -5.87 -23.45
N TYR A 52 4.12 -6.34 -22.41
CA TYR A 52 4.47 -7.75 -22.22
C TYR A 52 4.68 -8.09 -20.74
N ASP A 53 4.54 -9.38 -20.43
CA ASP A 53 4.83 -9.95 -19.13
C ASP A 53 6.05 -10.88 -19.20
N CYS A 54 6.81 -10.95 -18.12
CA CYS A 54 7.88 -11.92 -17.95
C CYS A 54 8.08 -12.30 -16.48
N VAL A 55 8.95 -13.29 -16.26
CA VAL A 55 9.41 -13.68 -14.92
C VAL A 55 10.88 -13.29 -14.81
N GLU A 56 11.22 -12.55 -13.76
CA GLU A 56 12.58 -12.13 -13.42
C GLU A 56 12.91 -12.58 -12.00
N GLY A 57 13.64 -13.69 -11.87
CA GLY A 57 13.86 -14.31 -10.56
C GLY A 57 12.54 -14.78 -9.95
N ASP A 58 12.26 -14.35 -8.72
CA ASP A 58 11.01 -14.65 -7.99
C ASP A 58 9.94 -13.56 -8.17
N MET A 59 10.00 -12.79 -9.25
CA MET A 59 9.05 -11.72 -9.55
C MET A 59 8.33 -11.99 -10.85
N ARG A 60 7.02 -11.83 -10.86
CA ARG A 60 6.25 -11.57 -12.10
C ARG A 60 6.36 -10.10 -12.41
N VAL A 61 6.70 -9.77 -13.65
CA VAL A 61 6.89 -8.39 -14.08
C VAL A 61 6.04 -8.12 -15.30
N SER A 62 5.22 -7.08 -15.21
CA SER A 62 4.39 -6.57 -16.29
C SER A 62 4.89 -5.20 -16.71
N TYR A 63 5.23 -5.05 -17.99
CA TYR A 63 5.63 -3.79 -18.58
C TYR A 63 4.52 -3.33 -19.54
N LEU A 64 3.94 -2.16 -19.30
CA LEU A 64 2.82 -1.64 -20.09
C LEU A 64 3.06 -0.20 -20.56
N LYS A 65 2.42 0.18 -21.66
CA LYS A 65 2.27 1.59 -22.06
C LYS A 65 1.20 2.25 -21.19
N ARG A 66 1.45 3.51 -20.82
CA ARG A 66 0.48 4.37 -20.15
C ARG A 66 -0.12 5.35 -21.14
N TYR A 67 -1.44 5.52 -21.09
CA TYR A 67 -2.20 6.34 -22.02
C TYR A 67 -2.93 7.47 -21.30
N ASP A 68 -3.08 8.62 -21.96
CA ASP A 68 -4.02 9.65 -21.51
C ASP A 68 -5.47 9.31 -21.95
N SER A 69 -6.43 10.16 -21.57
CA SER A 69 -7.84 10.01 -21.91
C SER A 69 -8.15 10.08 -23.41
N LYS A 70 -7.17 10.42 -24.25
CA LYS A 70 -7.29 10.47 -25.72
C LYS A 70 -6.50 9.34 -26.39
N GLU A 71 -6.15 8.30 -25.64
CA GLU A 71 -5.38 7.14 -26.10
C GLU A 71 -3.98 7.50 -26.63
N LYS A 72 -3.44 8.65 -26.23
CA LYS A 72 -2.05 9.00 -26.55
C LYS A 72 -1.14 8.38 -25.50
N VAL A 73 -0.07 7.74 -25.95
CA VAL A 73 0.98 7.23 -25.04
C VAL A 73 1.63 8.42 -24.31
N ILE A 74 1.62 8.37 -22.98
CA ILE A 74 2.21 9.37 -22.09
C ILE A 74 3.36 8.83 -21.24
N GLY A 75 3.66 7.52 -21.36
CA GLY A 75 4.75 6.91 -20.63
C GLY A 75 4.63 5.39 -20.58
N TYR A 76 5.25 4.81 -19.57
CA TYR A 76 5.32 3.37 -19.33
C TYR A 76 5.11 3.06 -17.87
N THR A 77 4.66 1.85 -17.58
CA THR A 77 4.57 1.31 -16.22
C THR A 77 5.32 0.00 -16.13
N GLU A 78 5.83 -0.27 -14.93
CA GLU A 78 6.42 -1.54 -14.56
C GLU A 78 5.79 -1.96 -13.24
N TRP A 79 5.05 -3.07 -13.27
CA TRP A 79 4.52 -3.70 -12.08
C TRP A 79 5.31 -4.97 -11.81
N ARG A 80 5.87 -5.08 -10.60
CA ARG A 80 6.54 -6.26 -10.08
C ARG A 80 5.72 -6.84 -8.94
N GLU A 81 5.38 -8.11 -9.05
CA GLU A 81 4.71 -8.86 -7.99
C GLU A 81 5.59 -10.04 -7.55
N GLY A 82 5.85 -10.14 -6.24
CA GLY A 82 6.54 -11.28 -5.65
C GLY A 82 5.75 -12.57 -5.84
N ILE A 83 6.42 -13.61 -6.35
CA ILE A 83 5.81 -14.93 -6.52
C ILE A 83 5.75 -15.66 -5.19
N SER A 84 6.83 -15.62 -4.40
CA SER A 84 6.90 -16.25 -3.08
C SER A 84 6.82 -15.28 -1.91
N THR A 85 6.78 -13.97 -2.18
CA THR A 85 6.75 -12.93 -1.15
C THR A 85 5.53 -12.03 -1.30
N PRO A 86 5.01 -11.44 -0.22
CA PRO A 86 3.86 -10.53 -0.27
C PRO A 86 4.20 -9.19 -0.92
N TYR A 87 5.48 -8.90 -1.19
CA TYR A 87 5.91 -7.59 -1.67
C TYR A 87 5.61 -7.36 -3.15
N GLY A 88 5.06 -6.19 -3.43
CA GLY A 88 4.88 -5.66 -4.78
C GLY A 88 5.57 -4.32 -4.95
N TYR A 89 5.92 -4.00 -6.20
CA TYR A 89 6.51 -2.72 -6.55
C TYR A 89 5.89 -2.20 -7.83
N TYR A 90 5.53 -0.93 -7.84
CA TYR A 90 4.98 -0.27 -9.02
C TYR A 90 5.79 0.99 -9.32
N TYR A 91 6.08 1.16 -10.60
CA TYR A 91 6.86 2.27 -11.12
C TYR A 91 6.20 2.84 -12.35
N GLU A 92 6.17 4.17 -12.45
CA GLU A 92 5.80 4.86 -13.67
C GLU A 92 6.99 5.61 -14.24
N TYR A 93 7.02 5.67 -15.56
CA TYR A 93 8.06 6.31 -16.33
C TYR A 93 7.46 7.25 -17.36
N ASP A 94 8.18 8.33 -17.65
CA ASP A 94 7.84 9.21 -18.77
C ASP A 94 8.22 8.59 -20.13
N LEU A 95 7.92 9.29 -21.22
CA LEU A 95 8.26 8.87 -22.59
C LEU A 95 9.75 8.72 -22.86
N ARG A 96 10.61 9.21 -21.97
CA ARG A 96 12.07 9.06 -22.04
C ARG A 96 12.57 7.97 -21.10
N GLY A 97 11.68 7.21 -20.46
CA GLY A 97 12.02 6.11 -19.56
C GLY A 97 12.52 6.57 -18.19
N ARG A 98 12.35 7.85 -17.86
CA ARG A 98 12.74 8.39 -16.55
C ARG A 98 11.65 8.09 -15.54
N LEU A 99 12.04 7.57 -14.37
CA LEU A 99 11.15 7.33 -13.25
C LEU A 99 10.44 8.64 -12.83
N ILE A 100 9.12 8.60 -12.71
CA ILE A 100 8.28 9.73 -12.27
C ILE A 100 7.44 9.39 -11.05
N HIS A 101 7.22 8.11 -10.77
CA HIS A 101 6.46 7.63 -9.61
C HIS A 101 6.94 6.24 -9.19
N SER A 102 7.00 6.00 -7.89
CA SER A 102 7.33 4.69 -7.32
C SER A 102 6.55 4.42 -6.05
N ILE A 103 6.07 3.20 -5.88
CA ILE A 103 5.36 2.75 -4.69
C ILE A 103 5.67 1.28 -4.40
N THR A 104 5.67 0.92 -3.11
CA THR A 104 5.86 -0.46 -2.64
C THR A 104 4.58 -0.89 -1.95
N SER A 105 4.16 -2.12 -2.17
CA SER A 105 2.98 -2.70 -1.55
C SER A 105 3.32 -3.98 -0.78
N PHE A 106 2.49 -4.29 0.21
CA PHE A 106 2.43 -5.59 0.87
C PHE A 106 1.06 -6.18 0.58
N GLN A 107 1.01 -7.19 -0.29
CA GLN A 107 -0.20 -7.74 -0.85
C GLN A 107 -1.07 -6.66 -1.50
N ALA A 108 -2.20 -6.31 -0.88
CA ALA A 108 -3.24 -5.46 -1.45
C ALA A 108 -3.13 -3.98 -1.03
N PHE A 109 -2.16 -3.59 -0.20
CA PHE A 109 -2.02 -2.21 0.27
C PHE A 109 -0.60 -1.66 0.14
N ASP A 110 -0.52 -0.35 -0.01
CA ASP A 110 0.73 0.39 -0.13
C ASP A 110 1.42 0.56 1.22
N ILE A 111 2.75 0.49 1.25
CA ILE A 111 3.60 0.56 2.45
C ILE A 111 4.76 1.54 2.26
N GLY A 112 5.28 2.05 3.37
CA GLY A 112 6.39 2.98 3.38
C GLY A 112 6.14 4.22 2.53
N LYS A 113 7.19 4.66 1.82
CA LYS A 113 7.19 5.91 1.07
C LYS A 113 6.85 5.71 -0.40
N GLU A 114 5.69 6.21 -0.81
CA GLU A 114 5.38 6.52 -2.19
C GLU A 114 6.07 7.83 -2.59
N CYS A 115 6.76 7.84 -3.73
CA CYS A 115 7.56 8.97 -4.17
C CYS A 115 7.24 9.38 -5.61
N TYR A 116 7.23 10.69 -5.84
CA TYR A 116 7.10 11.30 -7.17
C TYR A 116 8.36 12.09 -7.50
N TYR A 117 8.77 12.03 -8.76
CA TYR A 117 10.06 12.55 -9.19
C TYR A 117 9.89 13.60 -10.28
N ASP A 118 10.78 14.60 -10.29
CA ASP A 118 10.90 15.51 -11.42
C ASP A 118 11.73 14.92 -12.57
N THR A 119 11.85 15.68 -13.65
CA THR A 119 12.59 15.28 -14.85
C THR A 119 14.10 15.07 -14.66
N LEU A 120 14.67 15.47 -13.51
CA LEU A 120 16.07 15.27 -13.10
C LEU A 120 16.21 14.10 -12.11
N GLY A 121 15.11 13.43 -11.76
CA GLY A 121 15.08 12.32 -10.81
C GLY A 121 15.07 12.76 -9.34
N ARG A 122 14.78 14.03 -9.03
CA ARG A 122 14.67 14.52 -7.65
C ARG A 122 13.26 14.28 -7.13
N ILE A 123 13.14 13.85 -5.88
CA ILE A 123 11.84 13.67 -5.22
C ILE A 123 11.18 15.04 -5.06
N ILE A 124 9.96 15.18 -5.58
CA ILE A 124 9.13 16.39 -5.46
C ILE A 124 7.92 16.21 -4.54
N LYS A 125 7.53 14.96 -4.27
CA LYS A 125 6.45 14.62 -3.36
C LYS A 125 6.71 13.24 -2.75
N THR A 126 6.42 13.11 -1.47
CA THR A 126 6.44 11.84 -0.75
C THR A 126 5.13 11.70 0.02
N ILE A 127 4.52 10.52 -0.05
CA ILE A 127 3.42 10.10 0.81
C ILE A 127 3.95 8.91 1.62
N ASP A 128 3.84 8.97 2.93
CA ASP A 128 4.28 7.90 3.81
C ASP A 128 3.04 7.20 4.36
N HIS A 129 2.78 6.00 3.83
CA HIS A 129 1.59 5.19 4.08
C HIS A 129 1.60 4.55 5.48
N ASP A 130 2.74 4.56 6.17
CA ASP A 130 2.87 3.97 7.50
C ASP A 130 2.61 4.99 8.63
N ILE A 131 2.54 6.29 8.33
CA ILE A 131 2.29 7.36 9.32
C ILE A 131 1.07 7.07 10.23
N PRO A 132 -0.08 6.60 9.71
CA PRO A 132 -1.24 6.34 10.56
C PRO A 132 -1.02 5.18 11.55
N TYR A 133 -0.12 4.25 11.25
CA TYR A 133 0.00 2.96 11.94
C TYR A 133 1.14 2.97 12.95
N LYS A 134 0.84 3.29 14.21
CA LYS A 134 1.84 3.18 15.30
C LYS A 134 2.21 1.73 15.60
N PHE A 135 1.26 0.82 15.45
CA PHE A 135 1.52 -0.60 15.43
C PHE A 135 1.97 -0.98 14.02
N THR A 136 3.28 -1.13 13.85
CA THR A 136 3.94 -1.27 12.55
C THR A 136 3.59 -2.59 11.86
N LEU A 137 3.79 -2.65 10.53
CA LEU A 137 3.66 -3.89 9.76
C LEU A 137 4.51 -5.03 10.31
N ASP A 138 5.77 -4.78 10.68
CA ASP A 138 6.66 -5.82 11.25
C ASP A 138 6.08 -6.40 12.55
N ALA A 139 5.65 -5.53 13.46
CA ALA A 139 4.99 -5.95 14.71
C ALA A 139 3.68 -6.73 14.44
N PHE A 140 2.92 -6.36 13.40
CA PHE A 140 1.75 -7.13 12.97
C PHE A 140 2.15 -8.53 12.47
N ILE A 141 3.16 -8.64 11.60
CA ILE A 141 3.68 -9.92 11.10
C ILE A 141 4.12 -10.81 12.28
N GLU A 142 4.89 -10.25 13.22
CA GLU A 142 5.33 -10.97 14.41
C GLU A 142 4.17 -11.42 15.30
N LYS A 143 3.16 -10.56 15.52
CA LYS A 143 1.97 -10.90 16.28
C LYS A 143 1.21 -12.06 15.63
N MET A 144 0.96 -11.99 14.32
CA MET A 144 0.25 -13.05 13.59
C MET A 144 0.98 -14.39 13.69
N LYS A 145 2.30 -14.35 13.57
CA LYS A 145 3.15 -15.55 13.65
C LYS A 145 3.22 -16.13 15.06
N ASN A 146 3.43 -15.30 16.08
CA ASN A 146 3.72 -15.75 17.43
C ASN A 146 2.46 -16.02 18.26
N GLU A 147 1.41 -15.22 18.10
CA GLU A 147 0.18 -15.34 18.90
C GLU A 147 -0.84 -16.26 18.23
N TYR A 148 -0.95 -16.22 16.91
CA TYR A 148 -1.96 -16.98 16.16
C TYR A 148 -1.39 -18.13 15.33
N GLY A 149 -0.06 -18.21 15.19
CA GLY A 149 0.58 -19.28 14.42
C GLY A 149 0.45 -19.14 12.90
N TYR A 150 0.07 -17.96 12.41
CA TYR A 150 -0.07 -17.67 10.97
C TYR A 150 1.12 -16.88 10.44
N ASP A 151 1.77 -17.41 9.41
CA ASP A 151 2.78 -16.67 8.66
C ASP A 151 2.08 -15.86 7.56
N VAL A 152 1.86 -14.57 7.81
CA VAL A 152 1.17 -13.68 6.85
C VAL A 152 2.03 -13.31 5.63
N GLU A 153 3.32 -13.67 5.64
CA GLU A 153 4.18 -13.55 4.48
C GLU A 153 3.99 -14.74 3.51
N ASP A 154 3.39 -15.86 3.96
CA ASP A 154 2.98 -16.96 3.10
C ASP A 154 1.67 -16.65 2.37
N ARG A 155 1.79 -16.07 1.17
CA ARG A 155 0.65 -15.71 0.30
C ARG A 155 -0.32 -16.85 0.03
N LYS A 156 0.07 -18.11 0.17
CA LYS A 156 -0.82 -19.26 -0.09
C LYS A 156 -1.84 -19.47 1.02
N LYS A 157 -1.57 -18.93 2.22
CA LYS A 157 -2.41 -19.09 3.42
C LYS A 157 -3.10 -17.81 3.86
N VAL A 158 -2.91 -16.72 3.12
CA VAL A 158 -3.55 -15.42 3.35
C VAL A 158 -4.51 -15.17 2.21
N ASN A 159 -5.81 -15.16 2.53
CA ASN A 159 -6.87 -14.98 1.55
C ASN A 159 -7.33 -13.53 1.44
N LEU A 160 -7.18 -12.78 2.54
CA LEU A 160 -7.45 -11.35 2.61
C LEU A 160 -6.43 -10.74 3.56
N LEU A 161 -5.85 -9.61 3.16
CA LEU A 161 -5.01 -8.82 4.02
C LEU A 161 -5.09 -7.36 3.59
N GLU A 162 -5.72 -6.56 4.44
CA GLU A 162 -6.02 -5.16 4.19
C GLU A 162 -5.71 -4.32 5.42
N ARG A 163 -5.56 -3.01 5.22
CA ARG A 163 -5.48 -2.02 6.28
C ARG A 163 -6.16 -0.74 5.83
N ASP A 164 -6.77 -0.04 6.77
CA ASP A 164 -7.35 1.29 6.53
C ASP A 164 -7.03 2.21 7.71
N GLU A 165 -7.02 3.52 7.47
CA GLU A 165 -6.89 4.54 8.52
C GLU A 165 -8.15 4.63 9.41
N GLY A 166 -9.22 3.96 8.99
CA GLY A 166 -10.50 3.81 9.63
C GLY A 166 -11.30 5.10 9.71
N LYS A 167 -11.16 6.00 8.74
CA LYS A 167 -11.80 7.34 8.78
C LYS A 167 -13.32 7.24 8.80
N GLU A 168 -13.87 6.29 8.04
CA GLU A 168 -15.31 6.12 7.85
C GLU A 168 -15.96 5.11 8.80
N ASP A 169 -15.18 4.27 9.51
CA ASP A 169 -15.70 3.16 10.32
C ASP A 169 -15.33 3.21 11.80
N LEU A 170 -14.12 2.81 12.18
CA LEU A 170 -13.67 2.65 13.55
C LEU A 170 -13.06 3.94 14.12
N HIS A 171 -12.89 4.97 13.29
CA HIS A 171 -12.20 6.24 13.57
C HIS A 171 -10.78 6.04 14.13
N ARG A 172 -10.11 4.97 13.67
CA ARG A 172 -8.75 4.59 14.03
C ARG A 172 -8.21 3.58 13.02
N PRO A 173 -6.88 3.56 12.78
CA PRO A 173 -6.28 2.62 11.86
C PRO A 173 -6.48 1.19 12.32
N TRP A 174 -6.59 0.27 11.37
CA TRP A 174 -6.75 -1.15 11.64
C TRP A 174 -6.09 -2.01 10.56
N TYR A 175 -5.75 -3.24 10.95
CA TYR A 175 -5.39 -4.33 10.06
C TYR A 175 -6.50 -5.36 10.07
N GLU A 176 -6.81 -5.90 8.90
CA GLU A 176 -7.71 -7.00 8.73
C GLU A 176 -7.00 -8.12 7.98
N VAL A 177 -7.13 -9.35 8.48
CA VAL A 177 -6.52 -10.51 7.84
C VAL A 177 -7.42 -11.74 7.95
N LEU A 178 -7.55 -12.48 6.85
CA LEU A 178 -8.20 -13.78 6.77
C LEU A 178 -7.15 -14.83 6.42
N CYS A 179 -6.87 -15.70 7.39
CA CYS A 179 -5.89 -16.76 7.25
C CYS A 179 -6.55 -18.14 7.19
N THR A 180 -5.97 -19.03 6.38
CA THR A 180 -6.36 -20.45 6.28
C THR A 180 -5.29 -21.36 6.86
N ASN A 181 -5.74 -22.49 7.43
CA ASN A 181 -4.81 -23.50 7.96
C ASN A 181 -4.06 -24.23 6.83
N GLU A 182 -4.72 -24.39 5.68
CA GLU A 182 -4.19 -25.06 4.50
C GLU A 182 -4.22 -24.11 3.30
N PRO A 183 -3.25 -24.19 2.38
CA PRO A 183 -3.28 -23.45 1.13
C PRO A 183 -4.60 -23.65 0.38
N ASN A 184 -5.26 -22.56 -0.03
CA ASN A 184 -6.59 -22.58 -0.68
C ASN A 184 -7.70 -23.25 0.17
N GLY A 185 -7.57 -23.25 1.50
CA GLY A 185 -8.63 -23.71 2.38
C GLY A 185 -9.94 -22.95 2.14
N LEU A 186 -11.08 -23.61 2.36
CA LEU A 186 -12.40 -22.98 2.21
C LEU A 186 -12.83 -22.19 3.45
N TYR A 187 -12.22 -22.49 4.60
CA TYR A 187 -12.53 -21.90 5.89
C TYR A 187 -11.27 -21.39 6.57
N GLY A 188 -11.39 -20.24 7.23
CA GLY A 188 -10.29 -19.59 7.93
C GLY A 188 -10.71 -18.83 9.18
N GLU A 189 -9.74 -18.21 9.82
CA GLU A 189 -9.95 -17.25 10.91
C GLU A 189 -9.70 -15.83 10.38
N ARG A 190 -10.65 -14.93 10.65
CA ARG A 190 -10.58 -13.51 10.29
C ARG A 190 -10.30 -12.69 11.54
N PHE A 191 -9.30 -11.84 11.47
CA PHE A 191 -8.85 -11.01 12.59
C PHE A 191 -9.02 -9.53 12.23
N LEU A 192 -9.50 -8.76 13.20
CA LEU A 192 -9.47 -7.30 13.16
C LEU A 192 -8.56 -6.80 14.29
N ILE A 193 -7.48 -6.13 13.92
CA ILE A 193 -6.42 -5.69 14.85
C ILE A 193 -6.28 -4.17 14.78
N ASP A 194 -6.17 -3.53 15.93
CA ASP A 194 -5.97 -2.08 16.04
C ASP A 194 -4.58 -1.68 15.52
N GLY A 195 -4.53 -0.82 14.50
CA GLY A 195 -3.30 -0.34 13.86
C GLY A 195 -2.52 0.68 14.68
N THR A 196 -3.03 1.09 15.85
CA THR A 196 -2.33 1.96 16.80
C THR A 196 -1.73 1.17 17.95
N THR A 197 -2.48 0.22 18.51
CA THR A 197 -2.11 -0.47 19.76
C THR A 197 -1.68 -1.92 19.55
N GLY A 198 -2.04 -2.55 18.43
CA GLY A 198 -1.90 -3.99 18.22
C GLY A 198 -2.91 -4.84 18.99
N GLU A 199 -3.93 -4.21 19.61
CA GLU A 199 -5.01 -4.93 20.28
C GLU A 199 -5.87 -5.67 19.27
N THR A 200 -6.22 -6.91 19.58
CA THR A 200 -7.15 -7.70 18.79
C THR A 200 -8.57 -7.28 19.13
N LEU A 201 -9.19 -6.54 18.21
CA LEU A 201 -10.52 -5.97 18.41
C LEU A 201 -11.61 -7.03 18.24
N TYR A 202 -11.44 -7.92 17.26
CA TYR A 202 -12.42 -8.95 16.95
C TYR A 202 -11.79 -10.14 16.23
N ILE A 203 -12.38 -11.32 16.44
CA ILE A 203 -11.99 -12.56 15.76
C ILE A 203 -13.27 -13.25 15.29
N GLU A 204 -13.34 -13.56 14.00
CA GLU A 204 -14.33 -14.51 13.45
C GLU A 204 -13.63 -15.83 13.15
N ARG A 205 -14.21 -16.92 13.65
CA ARG A 205 -13.75 -18.28 13.37
C ARG A 205 -14.65 -18.93 12.33
N ASP A 206 -14.12 -19.93 11.63
CA ASP A 206 -14.84 -20.71 10.61
C ASP A 206 -15.46 -19.82 9.52
N VAL A 207 -14.71 -18.81 9.08
CA VAL A 207 -15.13 -17.89 8.01
C VAL A 207 -14.94 -18.57 6.67
N TYR A 208 -16.04 -18.74 5.93
CA TYR A 208 -16.03 -19.19 4.54
C TYR A 208 -15.49 -18.08 3.64
N ILE A 209 -14.52 -18.39 2.78
CA ILE A 209 -13.77 -17.37 2.02
C ILE A 209 -14.57 -16.79 0.84
N ASP A 210 -15.46 -17.58 0.24
CA ASP A 210 -16.28 -17.16 -0.90
C ASP A 210 -17.68 -16.71 -0.45
N ARG A 211 -17.74 -15.88 0.60
CA ARG A 211 -19.01 -15.32 1.12
C ARG A 211 -19.59 -14.24 0.20
N GLU A 212 -18.76 -13.56 -0.59
CA GLU A 212 -19.19 -12.49 -1.48
C GLU A 212 -19.96 -13.05 -2.67
N GLY A 213 -21.28 -13.16 -2.50
CA GLY A 213 -22.18 -13.78 -3.48
C GLY A 213 -22.97 -14.95 -2.92
N ASP A 214 -22.70 -15.37 -1.68
CA ASP A 214 -23.56 -16.31 -0.99
C ASP A 214 -24.93 -15.66 -0.69
N GLY A 215 -26.01 -16.45 -0.76
CA GLY A 215 -27.36 -15.91 -0.59
C GLY A 215 -27.60 -15.30 0.79
N LYS A 216 -26.82 -15.71 1.81
CA LYS A 216 -26.93 -15.23 3.18
C LYS A 216 -26.27 -13.87 3.36
N TYR A 217 -25.13 -13.62 2.72
CA TYR A 217 -24.43 -12.34 2.69
C TYR A 217 -25.33 -11.28 2.06
N ILE A 218 -25.97 -11.61 0.94
CA ILE A 218 -26.94 -10.72 0.27
C ILE A 218 -28.15 -10.49 1.19
N GLU A 219 -28.68 -11.54 1.83
CA GLU A 219 -29.80 -11.41 2.77
C GLU A 219 -29.43 -10.53 3.98
N ASP A 220 -28.25 -10.73 4.56
CA ASP A 220 -27.71 -9.95 5.67
C ASP A 220 -27.55 -8.48 5.27
N MET A 221 -26.95 -8.22 4.11
CA MET A 221 -26.79 -6.87 3.55
C MET A 221 -28.14 -6.18 3.33
N LEU A 222 -29.11 -6.86 2.69
CA LEU A 222 -30.44 -6.32 2.43
C LEU A 222 -31.26 -6.09 3.72
N ALA A 223 -31.02 -6.91 4.75
CA ALA A 223 -31.62 -6.76 6.06
C ALA A 223 -30.92 -5.70 6.93
N GLY A 224 -29.85 -5.05 6.43
CA GLY A 224 -29.04 -4.09 7.18
C GLY A 224 -28.31 -4.71 8.37
N ARG A 225 -28.02 -6.01 8.30
CA ARG A 225 -27.23 -6.74 9.31
C ARG A 225 -25.74 -6.47 9.07
N PRO A 226 -24.91 -6.46 10.14
CA PRO A 226 -23.46 -6.31 10.02
C PRO A 226 -22.84 -7.39 9.11
N VAL A 227 -22.22 -6.98 8.01
CA VAL A 227 -21.57 -7.89 7.05
C VAL A 227 -20.06 -7.83 7.16
N THR A 228 -19.49 -6.63 7.33
CA THR A 228 -18.05 -6.46 7.50
C THR A 228 -17.62 -6.80 8.93
N ILE A 229 -16.34 -7.14 9.11
CA ILE A 229 -15.83 -7.47 10.46
C ILE A 229 -15.84 -6.25 11.38
N GLN A 230 -15.66 -5.05 10.83
CA GLN A 230 -15.70 -3.76 11.50
C GLN A 230 -17.12 -3.48 12.00
N GLU A 231 -18.14 -3.66 11.17
CA GLU A 231 -19.54 -3.52 11.55
C GLU A 231 -19.94 -4.50 12.66
N LYS A 232 -19.51 -5.77 12.55
CA LYS A 232 -19.78 -6.79 13.57
C LYS A 232 -19.13 -6.47 14.89
N TYR A 233 -17.88 -5.99 14.87
CA TYR A 233 -17.20 -5.49 16.05
C TYR A 233 -17.97 -4.34 16.71
N LEU A 234 -18.38 -3.33 15.94
CA LEU A 234 -19.15 -2.19 16.44
C LEU A 234 -20.51 -2.61 17.01
N TYR A 235 -21.19 -3.56 16.35
CA TYR A 235 -22.45 -4.13 16.81
C TYR A 235 -22.31 -4.82 18.18
N GLU A 236 -21.30 -5.68 18.35
CA GLU A 236 -21.04 -6.36 19.62
C GLU A 236 -20.66 -5.37 20.74
N GLN A 237 -19.92 -4.30 20.42
CA GLN A 237 -19.62 -3.25 21.39
C GLN A 237 -20.88 -2.50 21.84
N LYS A 238 -21.79 -2.18 20.92
CA LYS A 238 -23.06 -1.53 21.25
C LYS A 238 -23.92 -2.42 22.16
N LYS A 239 -24.04 -3.71 21.83
CA LYS A 239 -24.78 -4.69 22.64
C LYS A 239 -24.23 -4.80 24.07
N LYS A 240 -22.91 -4.87 24.23
CA LYS A 240 -22.25 -4.90 25.55
C LYS A 240 -22.57 -3.65 26.38
N LYS A 241 -22.56 -2.46 25.77
CA LYS A 241 -22.92 -1.19 26.44
C LYS A 241 -24.38 -1.20 26.91
N GLU A 242 -25.32 -1.60 26.06
CA GLU A 242 -26.74 -1.68 26.41
C GLU A 242 -27.01 -2.65 27.57
N GLU A 243 -26.30 -3.78 27.62
CA GLU A 243 -26.40 -4.73 28.75
C GLU A 243 -25.83 -4.17 30.06
N GLN A 244 -24.75 -3.39 29.99
CA GLN A 244 -24.17 -2.72 31.15
C GLN A 244 -25.11 -1.64 31.69
N ASP A 245 -25.73 -0.84 30.82
CA ASP A 245 -26.69 0.19 31.21
C ASP A 245 -27.93 -0.40 31.88
N LYS A 246 -28.43 -1.54 31.37
CA LYS A 246 -29.53 -2.30 32.00
C LYS A 246 -29.15 -2.85 33.38
N LYS A 247 -27.90 -3.28 33.59
CA LYS A 247 -27.40 -3.72 34.91
C LYS A 247 -27.20 -2.55 35.88
N GLY A 248 -26.74 -1.39 35.37
CA GLY A 248 -26.57 -0.15 36.15
C GLY A 248 -27.88 0.47 36.62
N THR A 249 -28.90 0.50 35.77
CA THR A 249 -30.26 0.97 36.13
C THR A 249 -30.93 0.06 37.15
N LYS A 250 -30.79 -1.27 37.05
CA LYS A 250 -31.27 -2.20 38.09
C LYS A 250 -30.62 -1.99 39.47
N LYS A 251 -29.34 -1.60 39.53
CA LYS A 251 -28.66 -1.27 40.80
C LYS A 251 -29.14 0.05 41.41
N LYS A 252 -29.37 1.10 40.60
CA LYS A 252 -29.92 2.38 41.09
C LYS A 252 -31.37 2.26 41.56
N GLY A 253 -32.19 1.45 40.90
CA GLY A 253 -33.57 1.18 41.33
C GLY A 253 -33.66 0.52 42.72
N LYS A 254 -32.77 -0.42 43.05
CA LYS A 254 -32.73 -1.06 44.39
C LYS A 254 -32.29 -0.13 45.51
N SER A 255 -31.43 0.86 45.23
CA SER A 255 -30.99 1.84 46.24
C SER A 255 -32.04 2.91 46.52
N PHE A 256 -32.87 3.27 45.54
CA PHE A 256 -33.92 4.27 45.73
C PHE A 256 -35.01 3.77 46.69
N TRP A 257 -35.45 2.51 46.55
CA TRP A 257 -36.42 1.92 47.47
C TRP A 257 -35.88 1.69 48.89
N ARG A 258 -34.58 1.39 49.06
CA ARG A 258 -33.98 1.27 50.40
C ARG A 258 -33.94 2.59 51.17
N LYS A 259 -33.75 3.72 50.50
CA LYS A 259 -33.74 5.06 51.14
C LYS A 259 -35.12 5.64 51.41
N LEU A 260 -36.19 5.05 50.86
CA LEU A 260 -37.56 5.52 51.07
C LEU A 260 -38.25 4.82 52.26
N PHE A 261 -37.62 3.77 52.79
CA PHE A 261 -38.14 2.92 53.87
C PHE A 261 -37.17 2.79 55.07
N ASP A 262 -36.10 3.60 55.08
CA ASP A 262 -35.24 3.86 56.25
C ASP A 262 -35.52 5.30 56.73
#